data_AF-A0A182EQS9-F1
#
_entry.id   AF-A0A182EQS9-F1
#
_cell.length_a   1.000
_cell.length_b   1.000
_cell.length_c   1.000
_cell.angle_alpha   90.00
_cell.angle_beta   90.00
_cell.angle_gamma   90.00
#
_symmetry.space_group_name_H-M   'P 1'
#
loop_
_entity.id
_entity.type
_entity.pdbx_description
1 polymer ?
#
loop_
_entity_poly.entity_id
_entity_poly.type
_entity_poly.pdbx_seq_one_letter_code
_entity_poly.pdbx_strand_id
1 'polypeptide(L)'
;MEHEIVERTNRRLELATNLEVETAEDLAIHNYGIGGQYEPHLDCSRISDISTTKGNQSFIHLGTGNRIATMLIYMTEPDVGGRTIFMTSSKVSVPCIKSAALFWYNLMRNGEIDMRSRHAACPVLAGIKWVATKWFHERGQEWRRPCSLNQFDQERYVGDLGAPEPKHHLNIRSKAKKRKQMNRKY
;
A
#
# COMPACT_ATOMS: atom_id res chain seq x y z
N MET A 1 -26.91 0.78 1.86
CA MET A 1 -26.40 -0.56 1.48
C MET A 1 -25.47 -0.34 0.31
N GLU A 2 -24.21 -0.78 0.42
CA GLU A 2 -23.27 -0.69 -0.70
C GLU A 2 -23.75 -1.55 -1.87
N HIS A 3 -23.30 -1.21 -3.08
CA HIS A 3 -23.58 -2.01 -4.26
C HIS A 3 -22.77 -3.32 -4.21
N GLU A 4 -23.36 -4.45 -4.60
CA GLU A 4 -22.76 -5.80 -4.53
C GLU A 4 -21.33 -5.87 -5.12
N ILE A 5 -21.09 -5.16 -6.21
CA ILE A 5 -19.76 -5.10 -6.86
C ILE A 5 -18.71 -4.43 -5.97
N VAL A 6 -19.08 -3.39 -5.23
CA VAL A 6 -18.18 -2.70 -4.28
C VAL A 6 -17.88 -3.61 -3.11
N GLU A 7 -18.90 -4.24 -2.53
CA GLU A 7 -18.74 -5.19 -1.43
C GLU A 7 -17.84 -6.37 -1.81
N ARG A 8 -18.08 -6.98 -2.98
CA ARG A 8 -17.25 -8.07 -3.51
C ARG A 8 -15.81 -7.62 -3.77
N THR A 9 -15.61 -6.36 -4.16
CA THR A 9 -14.27 -5.80 -4.33
C THR A 9 -13.59 -5.64 -2.97
N ASN A 10 -14.26 -5.00 -2.00
CA ASN A 10 -13.77 -4.84 -0.62
C ASN A 10 -13.36 -6.21 -0.03
N ARG A 11 -14.19 -7.24 -0.18
CA ARG A 11 -13.88 -8.59 0.31
C ARG A 11 -12.64 -9.20 -0.33
N ARG A 12 -12.43 -8.99 -1.64
CA ARG A 12 -11.20 -9.46 -2.32
C ARG A 12 -9.96 -8.73 -1.83
N LEU A 13 -10.08 -7.43 -1.57
CA LEU A 13 -8.98 -6.64 -1.03
C LEU A 13 -8.60 -7.13 0.36
N GLU A 14 -9.58 -7.35 1.23
CA GLU A 14 -9.38 -7.89 2.58
C GLU A 14 -8.64 -9.24 2.54
N LEU A 15 -9.09 -10.17 1.68
CA LEU A 15 -8.47 -11.48 1.52
C LEU A 15 -7.04 -11.40 0.94
N ALA A 16 -6.77 -10.43 0.06
CA ALA A 16 -5.47 -10.26 -0.57
C ALA A 16 -4.43 -9.63 0.37
N THR A 17 -4.86 -8.69 1.23
CA THR A 17 -3.96 -7.91 2.09
C THR A 17 -3.92 -8.40 3.53
N ASN A 18 -4.90 -9.21 3.94
CA ASN A 18 -5.17 -9.57 5.33
C ASN A 18 -5.40 -8.35 6.25
N LEU A 19 -5.82 -7.21 5.68
CA LEU A 19 -6.20 -6.01 6.43
C LEU A 19 -7.72 -5.89 6.49
N GLU A 20 -8.24 -5.50 7.66
CA GLU A 20 -9.65 -5.17 7.86
C GLU A 20 -10.10 -4.04 6.92
N VAL A 21 -11.31 -4.14 6.38
CA VAL A 21 -11.88 -3.14 5.45
C VAL A 21 -12.99 -2.32 6.07
N GLU A 22 -13.51 -2.71 7.23
CA GLU A 22 -14.61 -2.01 7.91
C GLU A 22 -14.26 -0.55 8.25
N THR A 23 -13.02 -0.31 8.70
CA THR A 23 -12.54 1.05 9.01
C THR A 23 -11.90 1.75 7.82
N ALA A 24 -11.77 1.07 6.68
CA ALA A 24 -11.13 1.59 5.48
C ALA A 24 -12.05 2.59 4.74
N GLU A 25 -11.47 3.57 4.07
CA GLU A 25 -12.24 4.56 3.30
C GLU A 25 -12.98 3.92 2.12
N ASP A 26 -14.03 4.56 1.64
CA ASP A 26 -14.72 4.17 0.41
C ASP A 26 -13.75 4.16 -0.80
N LEU A 27 -14.12 3.43 -1.86
CA LEU A 27 -13.32 3.41 -3.09
C LEU A 27 -13.31 4.81 -3.73
N ALA A 28 -12.15 5.44 -3.77
CA ALA A 28 -11.97 6.74 -4.40
C ALA A 28 -11.61 6.56 -5.88
N ILE A 29 -12.48 7.04 -6.77
CA ILE A 29 -12.29 6.94 -8.22
C ILE A 29 -11.61 8.21 -8.75
N HIS A 30 -10.50 8.04 -9.46
CA HIS A 30 -9.76 9.16 -10.07
C HIS A 30 -9.62 8.95 -11.58
N ASN A 31 -9.76 10.05 -12.31
CA ASN A 31 -9.60 10.10 -13.75
C ASN A 31 -8.48 11.06 -14.14
N TYR A 32 -7.60 10.62 -15.03
CA TYR A 32 -6.55 11.44 -15.62
C TYR A 32 -6.66 11.34 -17.15
N GLY A 33 -7.02 12.46 -17.78
CA GLY A 33 -6.89 12.67 -19.23
C GLY A 33 -5.47 13.06 -19.61
N ILE A 34 -5.26 13.46 -20.87
CA ILE A 34 -3.96 13.90 -21.39
C ILE A 34 -3.41 15.05 -20.54
N GLY A 35 -2.13 14.94 -20.15
CA GLY A 35 -1.46 15.86 -19.23
C GLY A 35 -1.82 15.70 -17.76
N GLY A 36 -2.88 14.94 -17.44
CA GLY A 36 -3.31 14.65 -16.08
C GLY A 36 -2.22 13.91 -15.32
N GLN A 37 -1.86 14.46 -14.15
CA GLN A 37 -0.81 13.94 -13.27
C GLN A 37 -1.19 14.13 -11.81
N TYR A 38 -0.39 13.58 -10.91
CA TYR A 38 -0.51 13.87 -9.49
C TYR A 38 0.87 14.01 -8.84
N GLU A 39 1.05 15.10 -8.11
CA GLU A 39 2.35 15.48 -7.58
C GLU A 39 2.87 14.49 -6.53
N PRO A 40 4.20 14.44 -6.36
CA PRO A 40 4.89 13.76 -5.26
C PRO A 40 4.31 13.94 -3.86
N HIS A 41 3.69 12.90 -3.29
CA HIS A 41 3.03 12.94 -1.98
C HIS A 41 3.17 11.64 -1.18
N LEU A 42 2.67 11.67 0.06
CA LEU A 42 2.42 10.51 0.92
C LEU A 42 0.91 10.41 1.13
N ASP A 43 0.38 9.19 1.21
CA ASP A 43 -1.04 9.00 1.53
C ASP A 43 -1.35 9.19 3.01
N CYS A 44 -0.37 8.97 3.89
CA CYS A 44 -0.50 9.16 5.34
C CYS A 44 -0.17 10.61 5.75
N SER A 45 -0.78 11.08 6.84
CA SER A 45 -0.45 12.38 7.46
C SER A 45 0.86 12.32 8.25
N ARG A 46 1.61 13.43 8.32
CA ARG A 46 2.82 13.53 9.15
C ARG A 46 2.48 13.92 10.58
N ILE A 47 3.27 13.42 11.54
CA ILE A 47 3.14 13.77 12.96
C ILE A 47 3.35 15.29 13.19
N SER A 48 4.20 15.95 12.39
CA SER A 48 4.34 17.42 12.41
C SER A 48 3.09 18.17 11.95
N ASP A 49 2.28 17.54 11.09
CA ASP A 49 1.03 18.12 10.61
C ASP A 49 -0.03 17.99 11.71
N ILE A 50 0.02 16.92 12.51
CA ILE A 50 -0.81 16.72 13.71
C ILE A 50 -0.52 17.79 14.80
N SER A 51 0.73 18.21 14.96
CA SER A 51 1.14 19.19 15.99
C SER A 51 0.99 20.66 15.58
N THR A 52 0.69 20.95 14.31
CA THR A 52 0.45 22.32 13.84
C THR A 52 -1.05 22.53 13.65
N THR A 53 -1.60 23.60 14.22
CA THR A 53 -3.03 23.96 14.24
C THR A 53 -3.65 24.18 12.84
N LYS A 54 -2.96 23.82 11.75
CA LYS A 54 -3.37 24.00 10.35
C LYS A 54 -3.02 22.83 9.40
N GLY A 55 -2.44 21.72 9.88
CA GLY A 55 -2.12 20.55 9.06
C GLY A 55 -3.08 19.39 9.32
N ASN A 56 -3.90 19.01 8.34
CA ASN A 56 -4.76 17.80 8.30
C ASN A 56 -5.14 17.15 9.65
N GLN A 57 -5.98 17.83 10.41
CA GLN A 57 -6.75 17.31 11.55
C GLN A 57 -7.77 16.21 11.14
N SER A 58 -7.83 15.83 9.86
CA SER A 58 -8.88 14.97 9.29
C SER A 58 -8.95 13.60 9.97
N PHE A 59 -7.82 12.95 10.21
CA PHE A 59 -7.80 11.58 10.74
C PHE A 59 -8.00 11.49 12.26
N ILE A 60 -7.70 12.55 13.00
CA ILE A 60 -7.91 12.62 14.46
C ILE A 60 -9.41 12.79 14.75
N HIS A 61 -10.11 13.61 13.96
CA HIS A 61 -11.55 13.80 14.10
C HIS A 61 -12.39 12.61 13.62
N LEU A 62 -11.92 11.86 12.61
CA LEU A 62 -12.61 10.67 12.11
C LEU A 62 -12.51 9.46 13.05
N GLY A 63 -11.56 9.47 13.98
CA GLY A 63 -11.40 8.37 14.92
C GLY A 63 -11.01 7.04 14.29
N THR A 64 -10.50 7.04 13.05
CA THR A 64 -9.98 5.86 12.32
C THR A 64 -8.46 5.79 12.32
N GLY A 65 -7.77 6.87 12.73
CA GLY A 65 -6.32 6.93 12.72
C GLY A 65 -5.74 7.10 11.32
N ASN A 66 -4.42 7.03 11.19
CA ASN A 66 -3.72 7.30 9.94
C ASN A 66 -3.89 6.17 8.91
N ARG A 67 -3.64 6.46 7.63
CA ARG A 67 -3.70 5.48 6.54
C ARG A 67 -2.47 4.57 6.61
N ILE A 68 -2.67 3.30 6.97
CA ILE A 68 -1.62 2.31 7.16
C ILE A 68 -1.11 1.72 5.84
N ALA A 69 -1.99 1.61 4.84
CA ALA A 69 -1.69 1.03 3.54
C ALA A 69 -2.61 1.58 2.45
N THR A 70 -2.18 1.41 1.20
CA THR A 70 -2.93 1.81 0.02
C THR A 70 -3.01 0.65 -0.97
N MET A 71 -4.19 0.45 -1.54
CA MET A 71 -4.40 -0.36 -2.74
C MET A 71 -4.84 0.56 -3.89
N LEU A 72 -4.10 0.54 -4.98
CA LEU A 72 -4.39 1.27 -6.21
C LEU A 72 -4.74 0.28 -7.33
N ILE A 73 -5.98 0.31 -7.82
CA ILE A 73 -6.48 -0.57 -8.88
C ILE A 73 -6.50 0.20 -10.19
N TYR A 74 -5.80 -0.28 -11.21
CA TYR A 74 -5.85 0.30 -12.55
C TYR A 74 -7.08 -0.20 -13.31
N MET A 75 -8.05 0.69 -13.56
CA MET A 75 -9.29 0.35 -14.27
C MET A 75 -9.13 0.46 -15.79
N THR A 76 -8.23 1.35 -16.24
CA THR A 76 -7.81 1.46 -17.64
C THR A 76 -6.29 1.50 -17.73
N GLU A 77 -5.80 1.29 -18.95
CA GLU A 77 -4.39 1.38 -19.31
C GLU A 77 -4.26 2.49 -20.37
N PRO A 78 -3.59 3.60 -20.06
CA PRO A 78 -3.31 4.63 -21.06
C PRO A 78 -2.29 4.12 -22.07
N ASP A 79 -2.39 4.57 -23.31
CA ASP A 79 -1.50 4.14 -24.40
C ASP A 79 -0.04 4.56 -24.14
N VAL A 80 0.15 5.76 -23.59
CA VAL A 80 1.48 6.30 -23.25
C VAL A 80 1.40 7.13 -21.96
N GLY A 81 2.40 6.97 -21.08
CA GLY A 81 2.53 7.73 -19.83
C GLY A 81 1.75 7.12 -18.67
N GLY A 82 1.30 7.94 -17.72
CA GLY A 82 0.39 7.54 -16.64
C GLY A 82 0.98 6.68 -15.51
N ARG A 83 2.26 6.29 -15.59
CA ARG A 83 2.93 5.38 -14.64
C ARG A 83 2.82 5.85 -13.18
N THR A 84 2.80 4.93 -12.22
CA THR A 84 2.99 5.25 -10.80
C THR A 84 4.46 5.14 -10.46
N ILE A 85 5.06 6.18 -9.88
CA ILE A 85 6.48 6.20 -9.52
C ILE A 85 6.66 6.35 -8.02
N PHE A 86 7.66 5.65 -7.46
CA PHE A 86 8.12 5.81 -6.09
C PHE A 86 9.50 6.50 -6.11
N MET A 87 9.57 7.69 -5.52
CA MET A 87 10.69 8.61 -5.71
C MET A 87 11.89 8.36 -4.79
N THR A 88 11.77 7.43 -3.86
CA THR A 88 12.87 7.06 -2.97
C THR A 88 13.96 6.30 -3.72
N SER A 89 15.05 5.97 -3.01
CA SER A 89 16.33 5.48 -3.53
C SER A 89 16.22 4.32 -4.54
N SER A 90 15.14 3.54 -4.48
CA SER A 90 14.86 2.39 -5.35
C SER A 90 14.30 2.76 -6.73
N LYS A 91 13.93 4.03 -6.99
CA LYS A 91 13.44 4.56 -8.29
C LYS A 91 12.49 3.60 -9.01
N VAL A 92 11.51 3.07 -8.27
CA VAL A 92 10.58 2.09 -8.82
C VAL A 92 9.54 2.81 -9.67
N SER A 93 9.30 2.28 -10.87
CA SER A 93 8.27 2.79 -11.77
C SER A 93 7.37 1.65 -12.22
N VAL A 94 6.09 1.75 -11.88
CA VAL A 94 5.08 0.72 -12.14
C VAL A 94 4.23 1.16 -13.34
N PRO A 95 4.14 0.34 -14.41
CA PRO A 95 3.23 0.61 -15.51
C PRO A 95 1.78 0.52 -15.03
N CYS A 96 0.89 1.32 -15.62
CA CYS A 96 -0.53 1.06 -15.52
C CYS A 96 -0.83 -0.19 -16.35
N ILE A 97 -1.30 -1.25 -15.71
CA ILE A 97 -1.76 -2.45 -16.41
C ILE A 97 -3.24 -2.62 -16.10
N LYS A 98 -4.10 -2.66 -17.11
CA LYS A 98 -5.56 -2.77 -16.90
C LYS A 98 -5.88 -3.98 -16.03
N SER A 99 -6.73 -3.78 -15.03
CA SER A 99 -7.15 -4.78 -14.04
C SER A 99 -6.05 -5.29 -13.09
N ALA A 100 -4.83 -4.76 -13.16
CA ALA A 100 -3.82 -4.98 -12.14
C ALA A 100 -4.06 -4.07 -10.92
N ALA A 101 -3.55 -4.50 -9.77
CA ALA A 101 -3.56 -3.73 -8.55
C ALA A 101 -2.14 -3.60 -7.98
N LEU A 102 -1.86 -2.42 -7.43
CA LEU A 102 -0.60 -2.08 -6.78
C LEU A 102 -0.89 -1.83 -5.30
N PHE A 103 -0.11 -2.47 -4.43
CA PHE A 103 -0.27 -2.38 -2.98
C PHE A 103 1.03 -1.97 -2.33
N TRP A 104 0.95 -1.10 -1.31
CA TRP A 104 2.07 -0.76 -0.44
C TRP A 104 1.58 -0.36 0.96
N TYR A 105 2.46 -0.49 1.95
CA TYR A 105 2.26 0.08 3.28
C TYR A 105 2.77 1.53 3.31
N ASN A 106 2.00 2.42 3.92
CA ASN A 106 2.40 3.81 4.17
C ASN A 106 3.14 3.95 5.51
N LEU A 107 2.85 3.06 6.45
CA LEU A 107 3.46 3.04 7.78
C LEU A 107 4.27 1.76 8.00
N MET A 108 5.41 1.91 8.65
CA MET A 108 6.23 0.84 9.21
C MET A 108 5.46 0.09 10.31
N ARG A 109 5.98 -1.07 10.74
CA ARG A 109 5.32 -1.85 11.81
C ARG A 109 5.29 -1.14 13.16
N ASN A 110 6.21 -0.23 13.42
CA ASN A 110 6.21 0.58 14.64
C ASN A 110 5.31 1.83 14.53
N GLY A 111 4.60 2.03 13.41
CA GLY A 111 3.72 3.17 13.17
C GLY A 111 4.40 4.39 12.53
N GLU A 112 5.73 4.39 12.41
CA GLU A 112 6.45 5.47 11.73
C GLU A 112 6.15 5.48 10.22
N ILE A 113 6.27 6.65 9.60
CA ILE A 113 6.01 6.80 8.17
C ILE A 113 7.10 6.08 7.35
N ASP A 114 6.67 5.21 6.45
CA ASP A 114 7.58 4.63 5.48
C ASP A 114 7.80 5.61 4.32
N MET A 115 8.90 6.37 4.39
CA MET A 115 9.26 7.33 3.34
C MET A 115 9.41 6.68 1.95
N ARG A 116 9.61 5.36 1.87
CA ARG A 116 9.65 4.64 0.59
C ARG A 116 8.33 4.71 -0.17
N SER A 117 7.22 4.91 0.54
CA SER A 117 5.87 5.06 -0.02
C SER A 117 5.62 6.39 -0.73
N ARG A 118 6.56 7.35 -0.67
CA ARG A 118 6.40 8.64 -1.35
C ARG A 118 6.32 8.43 -2.86
N HIS A 119 5.18 8.76 -3.45
CA HIS A 119 4.84 8.40 -4.81
C HIS A 119 4.15 9.52 -5.58
N ALA A 120 4.05 9.35 -6.90
CA ALA A 120 3.41 10.28 -7.82
C ALA A 120 2.78 9.53 -8.99
N ALA A 121 1.86 10.18 -9.70
CA ALA A 121 1.35 9.71 -10.98
C ALA A 121 1.97 10.56 -12.10
N CYS A 122 2.71 9.90 -13.00
CA CYS A 122 3.26 10.55 -14.19
C CYS A 122 2.14 11.06 -15.11
N PRO A 123 2.39 12.13 -15.90
CA PRO A 123 1.46 12.60 -16.90
C PRO A 123 1.00 11.48 -17.84
N VAL A 124 -0.29 11.43 -18.12
CA VAL A 124 -0.82 10.65 -19.25
C VAL A 124 -0.48 11.40 -20.54
N LEU A 125 0.21 10.76 -21.47
CA LEU A 125 0.62 11.38 -22.74
C LEU A 125 -0.32 11.01 -23.89
N ALA A 126 -0.92 9.82 -23.83
CA ALA A 126 -1.96 9.36 -24.76
C ALA A 126 -2.92 8.40 -24.05
N GLY A 127 -4.20 8.43 -24.46
CA GLY A 127 -5.27 7.64 -23.83
C GLY A 127 -5.82 8.26 -22.54
N ILE A 128 -6.38 7.42 -21.67
CA ILE A 128 -7.01 7.84 -20.41
C ILE A 128 -6.71 6.85 -19.29
N LYS A 129 -6.42 7.36 -18.09
CA LYS A 129 -6.16 6.57 -16.90
C LYS A 129 -7.29 6.74 -15.89
N TRP A 130 -7.99 5.65 -15.60
CA TRP A 130 -8.91 5.51 -14.47
C TRP A 130 -8.29 4.62 -13.41
N VAL A 131 -8.36 5.05 -12.15
CA VAL A 131 -7.94 4.25 -11.01
C VAL A 131 -8.99 4.29 -9.91
N ALA A 132 -9.08 3.19 -9.17
CA ALA A 132 -9.80 3.12 -7.90
C ALA A 132 -8.80 2.92 -6.78
N THR A 133 -8.87 3.77 -5.75
CA THR A 133 -7.97 3.70 -4.59
C THR A 133 -8.76 3.28 -3.35
N LYS A 134 -8.22 2.32 -2.59
CA LYS A 134 -8.70 1.95 -1.26
C LYS A 134 -7.60 2.29 -0.25
N TRP A 135 -7.93 3.11 0.73
CA TRP A 135 -7.04 3.42 1.85
C TRP A 135 -7.46 2.67 3.10
N PHE A 136 -6.52 1.93 3.67
CA PHE A 136 -6.73 1.18 4.91
C PHE A 136 -6.28 2.04 6.08
N HIS A 137 -7.06 2.04 7.15
CA HIS A 137 -6.73 2.76 8.37
C HIS A 137 -6.02 1.87 9.39
N GLU A 138 -5.27 2.48 10.30
CA GLU A 138 -4.56 1.77 11.38
C GLU A 138 -5.51 1.19 12.45
N ARG A 139 -6.61 1.89 12.76
CA ARG A 139 -7.59 1.38 13.72
C ARG A 139 -8.43 0.28 13.11
N GLY A 140 -8.75 -0.74 13.91
CA GLY A 140 -9.33 -1.99 13.45
C GLY A 140 -8.30 -3.03 12.99
N GLN A 141 -7.00 -2.66 12.93
CA GLN A 141 -5.92 -3.58 12.57
C GLN A 141 -5.13 -4.08 13.77
N GLU A 142 -5.48 -3.70 15.01
CA GLU A 142 -4.69 -3.93 16.23
C GLU A 142 -4.36 -5.42 16.41
N TRP A 143 -5.28 -6.29 16.02
CA TRP A 143 -5.14 -7.75 16.12
C TRP A 143 -4.63 -8.43 14.85
N ARG A 144 -4.78 -7.79 13.67
CA ARG A 144 -4.30 -8.34 12.39
C ARG A 144 -2.85 -7.92 12.10
N ARG A 145 -2.50 -6.66 12.39
CA ARG A 145 -1.17 -6.07 12.22
C ARG A 145 -0.69 -5.44 13.54
N PRO A 146 -0.28 -6.25 14.53
CA PRO A 146 0.24 -5.73 15.78
C PRO A 146 1.51 -4.92 15.54
N CYS A 147 1.63 -3.81 16.27
CA CYS A 147 2.80 -2.95 16.17
C CYS A 147 4.05 -3.68 16.65
N SER A 148 5.18 -3.46 15.98
CA SER A 148 6.48 -3.94 16.47
C SER A 148 7.17 -2.90 17.33
N LEU A 149 7.89 -3.39 18.35
CA LEU A 149 8.81 -2.57 19.15
C LEU A 149 10.12 -2.25 18.42
N ASN A 150 10.43 -2.99 17.34
CA ASN A 150 11.63 -2.78 16.54
C ASN A 150 11.29 -2.00 15.26
N GLN A 151 11.94 -0.85 15.09
CA GLN A 151 11.77 0.02 13.92
C GLN A 151 12.16 -0.63 12.59
N PHE A 152 12.94 -1.71 12.62
CA PHE A 152 13.41 -2.41 11.42
C PHE A 152 12.52 -3.58 11.01
N ASP A 153 11.50 -3.91 11.80
CA ASP A 153 10.58 -4.99 11.46
C ASP A 153 9.69 -4.58 10.28
N GLN A 154 9.61 -5.47 9.29
CA GLN A 154 8.85 -5.27 8.07
C GLN A 154 8.12 -6.56 7.69
N GLU A 155 7.00 -6.42 6.99
CA GLU A 155 6.34 -7.55 6.34
C GLU A 155 7.26 -8.19 5.28
N ARG A 156 7.34 -9.52 5.26
CA ARG A 156 8.13 -10.26 4.27
C ARG A 156 7.40 -10.36 2.91
N TYR A 157 6.09 -10.27 2.93
CA TYR A 157 5.19 -10.32 1.78
C TYR A 157 3.86 -9.64 2.14
N VAL A 158 3.03 -9.35 1.12
CA VAL A 158 1.70 -8.78 1.32
C VAL A 158 0.84 -9.74 2.15
N GLY A 159 0.33 -9.27 3.29
CA GLY A 159 -0.46 -10.10 4.21
C GLY A 159 0.36 -11.02 5.13
N ASP A 160 1.65 -10.75 5.37
CA ASP A 160 2.48 -11.40 6.42
C ASP A 160 2.02 -11.01 7.84
N LEU A 161 0.76 -11.33 8.14
CA LEU A 161 -0.04 -10.82 9.25
C LEU A 161 -0.74 -11.99 9.98
N GLY A 162 -0.03 -13.11 10.15
CA GLY A 162 -0.55 -14.32 10.81
C GLY A 162 -1.34 -15.28 9.91
N ALA A 163 -1.58 -14.91 8.65
CA ALA A 163 -2.12 -15.82 7.64
C ALA A 163 -1.10 -16.94 7.29
N PRO A 164 -1.55 -18.13 6.85
CA PRO A 164 -0.65 -19.21 6.43
C PRO A 164 0.37 -18.73 5.40
N GLU A 165 1.65 -19.10 5.58
CA GLU A 165 2.68 -18.76 4.61
C GLU A 165 2.34 -19.34 3.22
N PRO A 166 2.43 -18.55 2.13
CA PRO A 166 2.16 -19.05 0.79
C PRO A 166 3.15 -20.15 0.39
N LYS A 167 2.66 -21.38 0.16
CA LYS A 167 3.48 -22.57 -0.07
C LYS A 167 4.40 -22.49 -1.30
N HIS A 168 4.04 -21.74 -2.33
CA HIS A 168 4.80 -21.66 -3.60
C HIS A 168 4.66 -20.28 -4.26
N HIS A 169 5.61 -19.38 -4.02
CA HIS A 169 5.63 -18.07 -4.69
C HIS A 169 7.09 -17.60 -4.84
N LEU A 170 7.36 -16.90 -5.94
CA LEU A 170 8.72 -16.64 -6.41
C LEU A 170 9.46 -15.56 -5.60
N ASN A 171 8.74 -14.78 -4.77
CA ASN A 171 9.24 -13.55 -4.16
C ASN A 171 9.68 -13.66 -2.69
N ILE A 172 9.22 -14.63 -1.90
CA ILE A 172 9.82 -14.96 -0.59
C ILE A 172 10.92 -15.94 -0.94
N ARG A 173 12.15 -15.46 -0.82
CA ARG A 173 13.33 -16.31 -0.85
C ARG A 173 13.09 -17.49 0.10
N SER A 174 12.92 -18.68 -0.47
CA SER A 174 12.95 -19.92 0.29
C SER A 174 14.18 -19.86 1.20
N LYS A 175 13.91 -20.03 2.50
CA LYS A 175 14.81 -19.96 3.66
C LYS A 175 16.30 -19.92 3.31
N ALA A 176 17.00 -18.90 3.82
CA ALA A 176 18.45 -18.85 3.85
C ALA A 176 19.01 -20.25 4.13
N LYS A 177 19.74 -20.82 3.16
CA LYS A 177 20.38 -22.13 3.28
C LYS A 177 21.12 -22.15 4.62
N LYS A 178 20.68 -22.99 5.57
CA LYS A 178 21.45 -23.29 6.78
C LYS A 178 22.87 -23.62 6.31
N ARG A 179 23.85 -22.80 6.72
CA ARG A 179 25.27 -23.07 6.49
C ARG A 179 25.53 -24.49 6.99
N LYS A 180 25.87 -25.42 6.08
CA LYS A 180 26.41 -26.72 6.48
C LYS A 180 27.68 -26.42 7.27
N GLN A 181 27.71 -26.77 8.55
CA GLN A 181 28.95 -26.86 9.31
C GLN A 181 29.87 -27.80 8.52
N MET A 182 30.97 -27.28 8.00
CA MET A 182 32.06 -28.10 7.50
C MET A 182 32.69 -28.80 8.71
N ASN A 183 32.43 -30.10 8.85
CA ASN A 183 33.22 -30.95 9.72
C ASN A 183 34.65 -30.96 9.17
N ARG A 184 35.55 -30.19 9.80
CA ARG A 184 36.99 -30.43 9.68
C ARG A 184 37.29 -31.73 10.40
N LYS A 185 37.52 -32.81 9.64
CA LYS A 185 38.29 -33.94 10.13
C LYS A 185 39.76 -33.52 10.07
N TYR A 186 40.40 -33.47 11.24
CA TYR A 186 41.83 -33.69 11.37
C TYR A 186 42.05 -35.18 11.59
#